data_AF-A0A3P6FUV6-F1
#
_entry.id   AF-A0A3P6FUV6-F1
#
_cell.length_a   1.000
_cell.length_b   1.000
_cell.length_c   1.000
_cell.angle_alpha   90.00
_cell.angle_beta   90.00
_cell.angle_gamma   90.00
#
_symmetry.space_group_name_H-M   'P 1'
#
loop_
_entity.id
_entity.type
_entity.pdbx_description
1 polymer ?
#
loop_
_entity_poly.entity_id
_entity_poly.type
_entity_poly.pdbx_seq_one_letter_code
_entity_poly.pdbx_strand_id
1 'polypeptide(L)'
;MATTDHTSSDESSRLYNPYQNFDAPINSQYLYKLPTSPEYLFTEESLKKRRSWGENLTFYSGTGYLAGSLAGAASGFFSGVRSFEYGDTAKLKVNRILNSSGHAGRSLGCRIGVVGLIYAGIESGVVAYTDRDDAWTKVVAGFGTGAVFRAARGVRAAAVAGVLGGMASGAFVAGKRVLKRYAYI
;
A
#
# COMPACT_ATOMS: atom_id res chain seq x y z
N MET A 1 -42.16 -40.59 6.31
CA MET A 1 -41.06 -40.28 7.24
C MET A 1 -40.02 -39.53 6.43
N ALA A 2 -40.11 -38.20 6.43
CA ALA A 2 -39.36 -37.34 5.52
C ALA A 2 -37.93 -37.14 6.04
N THR A 3 -36.95 -37.46 5.21
CA THR A 3 -35.53 -37.20 5.41
C THR A 3 -35.27 -35.73 5.13
N THR A 4 -34.94 -34.96 6.17
CA THR A 4 -34.51 -33.57 6.03
C THR A 4 -33.04 -33.54 5.62
N ASP A 5 -32.79 -33.46 4.31
CA ASP A 5 -31.46 -33.17 3.76
C ASP A 5 -31.08 -31.73 4.11
N HIS A 6 -30.21 -31.57 5.11
CA HIS A 6 -29.51 -30.31 5.39
C HIS A 6 -28.25 -30.20 4.51
N THR A 7 -28.44 -30.01 3.20
CA THR A 7 -27.37 -29.70 2.23
C THR A 7 -27.38 -28.22 1.88
N SER A 8 -27.01 -27.36 2.84
CA SER A 8 -26.89 -25.92 2.56
C SER A 8 -25.89 -25.21 3.49
N SER A 9 -24.64 -25.71 3.60
CA SER A 9 -23.59 -24.98 4.35
C SER A 9 -22.12 -25.41 4.08
N ASP A 10 -21.77 -25.97 2.92
CA ASP A 10 -20.40 -26.51 2.68
C ASP A 10 -19.54 -25.69 1.69
N GLU A 11 -19.93 -24.46 1.34
CA GLU A 11 -19.09 -23.61 0.44
C GLU A 11 -17.98 -22.84 1.20
N SER A 12 -18.11 -22.70 2.52
CA SER A 12 -17.22 -21.86 3.36
C SER A 12 -16.27 -22.64 4.27
N SER A 13 -16.15 -23.95 4.11
CA SER A 13 -15.26 -24.77 4.94
C SER A 13 -14.47 -25.77 4.11
N ARG A 14 -13.17 -25.91 4.44
CA ARG A 14 -12.26 -26.89 3.87
C ARG A 14 -12.01 -27.98 4.90
N LEU A 15 -12.09 -29.22 4.45
CA LEU A 15 -11.74 -30.39 5.25
C LEU A 15 -10.21 -30.47 5.39
N TYR A 16 -9.71 -30.51 6.63
CA TYR A 16 -8.30 -30.69 6.92
C TYR A 16 -8.10 -32.02 7.66
N ASN A 17 -7.40 -32.97 7.04
CA ASN A 17 -7.10 -34.25 7.67
C ASN A 17 -5.58 -34.43 7.85
N PRO A 18 -5.04 -34.17 9.06
CA PRO A 18 -3.61 -34.35 9.33
C PRO A 18 -3.18 -35.82 9.41
N TYR A 19 -4.11 -36.76 9.53
CA TYR A 19 -3.84 -38.19 9.69
C TYR A 19 -4.16 -39.04 8.46
N GLN A 20 -4.26 -38.42 7.28
CA GLN A 20 -4.56 -39.13 6.02
C GLN A 20 -3.61 -40.30 5.70
N ASN A 21 -2.40 -40.30 6.27
CA ASN A 21 -1.37 -41.33 6.05
C ASN A 21 -1.23 -42.32 7.22
N PHE A 22 -2.05 -42.20 8.26
CA PHE A 22 -1.99 -43.07 9.43
C PHE A 22 -3.32 -43.80 9.59
N ASP A 23 -3.26 -45.13 9.76
CA ASP A 23 -4.43 -45.96 10.09
C ASP A 23 -4.86 -45.72 11.54
N ALA A 24 -5.43 -44.53 11.78
CA ALA A 24 -6.08 -44.20 13.03
C ALA A 24 -7.45 -44.90 13.07
N PRO A 25 -7.82 -45.60 14.15
CA PRO A 25 -9.11 -46.30 14.29
C PRO A 25 -10.32 -45.35 14.46
N ILE A 26 -10.19 -44.10 14.02
CA ILE A 26 -11.16 -43.01 14.19
C ILE A 26 -11.48 -42.48 12.79
N ASN A 27 -12.76 -42.34 12.44
CA ASN A 27 -13.22 -41.70 11.21
C ASN A 27 -12.85 -40.20 11.23
N SER A 28 -11.58 -39.89 10.94
CA SER A 28 -10.95 -38.58 11.01
C SER A 28 -11.40 -37.62 9.90
N GLN A 29 -12.13 -38.14 8.91
CA GLN A 29 -12.55 -37.44 7.70
C GLN A 29 -13.52 -36.27 7.94
N TYR A 30 -14.08 -36.15 9.15
CA TYR A 30 -15.08 -35.11 9.51
C TYR A 30 -14.73 -34.31 10.77
N LEU A 31 -13.60 -34.56 11.43
CA LEU A 31 -13.33 -33.97 12.74
C LEU A 31 -12.82 -32.52 12.68
N TYR A 32 -12.20 -32.11 11.57
CA TYR A 32 -11.63 -30.77 11.41
C TYR A 32 -12.12 -30.11 10.12
N LYS A 33 -13.30 -29.48 10.20
CA LYS A 33 -13.78 -28.53 9.18
C LYS A 33 -13.16 -27.16 9.47
N LEU A 34 -12.17 -26.76 8.68
CA LEU A 34 -11.57 -25.43 8.79
C LEU A 34 -12.40 -24.43 7.97
N PRO A 35 -12.83 -23.29 8.53
CA PRO A 35 -13.44 -22.24 7.73
C PRO A 35 -12.44 -21.73 6.69
N THR A 36 -12.87 -21.52 5.45
CA THR A 36 -12.05 -20.92 4.37
C THR A 36 -11.96 -19.40 4.49
N SER A 37 -12.79 -18.80 5.35
CA SER A 37 -12.73 -17.39 5.72
C SER A 37 -11.78 -17.15 6.88
N PRO A 38 -11.05 -16.02 6.91
CA PRO A 38 -10.24 -15.63 8.07
C PRO A 38 -11.13 -15.52 9.31
N GLU A 39 -10.69 -16.14 10.40
CA GLU A 39 -11.33 -16.04 11.70
C GLU A 39 -10.79 -14.80 12.41
N TYR A 40 -11.68 -13.86 12.71
CA TYR A 40 -11.33 -12.62 13.39
C TYR A 40 -11.54 -12.81 14.88
N LEU A 41 -10.53 -12.44 15.67
CA LEU A 41 -10.64 -12.45 17.14
C LEU A 41 -11.63 -11.40 17.65
N PHE A 42 -11.87 -10.34 16.87
CA PHE A 42 -12.77 -9.26 17.22
C PHE A 42 -13.91 -9.15 16.22
N THR A 43 -15.14 -9.07 16.75
CA THR A 43 -16.36 -8.92 15.93
C THR A 43 -16.35 -7.60 15.15
N GLU A 44 -15.66 -6.58 15.64
CA GLU A 44 -15.49 -5.30 14.95
C GLU A 44 -14.64 -5.42 13.68
N GLU A 45 -13.63 -6.29 13.69
CA GLU A 45 -12.76 -6.58 12.53
C GLU A 45 -13.46 -7.50 11.52
N SER A 46 -14.31 -8.43 11.98
CA SER A 46 -15.10 -9.27 11.07
C SER A 46 -16.17 -8.49 10.32
N LEU A 47 -16.74 -7.44 10.94
CA LEU A 47 -17.73 -6.56 10.33
C LEU A 47 -17.10 -5.59 9.31
N LYS A 48 -15.83 -5.21 9.53
CA LYS A 48 -15.08 -4.33 8.61
C LYS A 48 -14.15 -5.18 7.75
N LYS A 49 -14.62 -5.60 6.57
CA LYS A 49 -13.81 -6.26 5.53
C LYS A 49 -12.74 -5.35 4.88
N ARG A 50 -12.32 -4.30 5.58
CA ARG A 50 -11.44 -3.21 5.12
C ARG A 50 -10.29 -3.05 6.11
N ARG A 51 -9.10 -2.78 5.56
CA ARG A 51 -7.81 -2.64 6.26
C ARG A 51 -7.95 -1.64 7.43
N SER A 52 -7.38 -1.96 8.60
CA SER A 52 -7.47 -1.09 9.78
C SER A 52 -6.75 0.25 9.54
N TRP A 53 -7.13 1.28 10.29
CA TRP A 53 -6.54 2.61 10.23
C TRP A 53 -5.00 2.58 10.27
N GLY A 54 -4.46 1.90 11.28
CA GLY A 54 -3.01 1.79 11.48
C GLY A 54 -2.33 0.96 10.40
N GLU A 55 -3.02 -0.05 9.87
CA GLU A 55 -2.53 -0.87 8.77
C GLU A 55 -2.45 -0.05 7.46
N ASN A 56 -3.43 0.79 7.17
CA ASN A 56 -3.37 1.71 6.02
C ASN A 56 -2.26 2.75 6.19
N LEU A 57 -2.13 3.33 7.39
CA LEU A 57 -1.10 4.32 7.69
C LEU A 57 0.31 3.75 7.49
N THR A 58 0.60 2.60 8.10
CA THR A 58 1.90 1.93 7.97
C THR A 58 2.15 1.46 6.55
N PHE A 59 1.11 0.97 5.85
CA PHE A 59 1.22 0.56 4.46
C PHE A 59 1.56 1.73 3.53
N TYR A 60 0.79 2.82 3.55
CA TYR A 60 1.02 3.97 2.65
C TYR A 60 2.31 4.73 2.98
N SER A 61 2.58 4.96 4.27
CA SER A 61 3.83 5.62 4.69
C SER A 61 5.05 4.75 4.39
N GLY A 62 4.98 3.46 4.70
CA GLY A 62 6.07 2.51 4.49
C GLY A 62 6.36 2.27 3.01
N THR A 63 5.34 1.94 2.21
CA THR A 63 5.50 1.74 0.77
C THR A 63 5.93 3.02 0.06
N GLY A 64 5.38 4.17 0.45
CA GLY A 64 5.79 5.47 -0.07
C GLY A 64 7.25 5.81 0.27
N TYR A 65 7.68 5.56 1.50
CA TYR A 65 9.07 5.74 1.93
C TYR A 65 10.03 4.81 1.16
N LEU A 66 9.69 3.53 1.02
CA LEU A 66 10.49 2.55 0.28
C LEU A 66 10.57 2.90 -1.21
N ALA A 67 9.45 3.22 -1.85
CA ALA A 67 9.43 3.62 -3.26
C ALA A 67 10.23 4.92 -3.49
N GLY A 68 10.06 5.91 -2.60
CA GLY A 68 10.78 7.17 -2.66
C GLY A 68 12.27 7.02 -2.40
N SER A 69 12.66 6.15 -1.47
CA SER A 69 14.07 5.89 -1.19
C SER A 69 14.77 5.14 -2.32
N LEU A 70 14.11 4.17 -2.96
CA LEU A 70 14.63 3.49 -4.14
C LEU A 70 14.82 4.46 -5.33
N ALA A 71 13.81 5.28 -5.61
CA ALA A 71 13.90 6.29 -6.67
C ALA A 71 15.00 7.34 -6.38
N GLY A 72 15.07 7.81 -5.13
CA GLY A 72 16.11 8.74 -4.67
C GLY A 72 17.51 8.13 -4.77
N ALA A 73 17.68 6.89 -4.33
CA ALA A 73 18.96 6.18 -4.40
C ALA A 73 19.42 5.97 -5.84
N ALA A 74 18.51 5.59 -6.75
CA ALA A 74 18.82 5.48 -8.17
C ALA A 74 19.27 6.84 -8.74
N SER A 75 18.54 7.92 -8.47
CA SER A 75 18.91 9.26 -8.93
C SER A 75 20.26 9.74 -8.37
N GLY A 76 20.53 9.44 -7.10
CA GLY A 76 21.78 9.77 -6.44
C GLY A 76 22.95 8.93 -6.94
N PHE A 77 22.71 7.67 -7.33
CA PHE A 77 23.71 6.82 -7.97
C PHE A 77 24.15 7.41 -9.31
N PHE A 78 23.21 7.79 -10.20
CA PHE A 78 23.55 8.43 -11.47
C PHE A 78 24.29 9.76 -11.28
N SER A 79 23.87 10.55 -10.30
CA SER A 79 24.53 11.81 -9.95
C SER A 79 25.95 11.56 -9.43
N GLY A 80 26.15 10.55 -8.58
CA GLY A 80 27.45 10.13 -8.05
C GLY A 80 28.40 9.67 -9.15
N VAL A 81 27.93 8.87 -10.10
CA VAL A 81 28.71 8.42 -11.27
C VAL A 81 29.09 9.61 -12.17
N ARG A 82 28.16 10.52 -12.43
CA ARG A 82 28.41 11.70 -13.26
C ARG A 82 29.41 12.68 -12.64
N SER A 83 29.52 12.66 -11.31
CA SER A 83 30.43 13.52 -10.56
C SER A 83 31.86 12.97 -10.42
N PHE A 84 32.26 11.94 -11.17
CA PHE A 84 33.63 11.42 -11.13
C PHE A 84 34.64 12.40 -11.73
N GLU A 85 35.76 12.58 -11.04
CA GLU A 85 36.85 13.44 -11.48
C GLU A 85 37.99 12.59 -12.06
N TYR A 86 38.76 13.20 -12.98
CA TYR A 86 39.88 12.53 -13.63
C TYR A 86 41.01 12.35 -12.61
N GLY A 87 41.40 11.10 -12.32
CA GLY A 87 42.39 10.77 -11.28
C GLY A 87 41.81 10.17 -9.99
N ASP A 88 40.47 10.05 -9.87
CA ASP A 88 39.86 9.43 -8.69
C ASP A 88 40.22 7.94 -8.55
N THR A 89 40.70 7.58 -7.37
CA THR A 89 40.90 6.17 -6.99
C THR A 89 39.56 5.45 -6.87
N ALA A 90 39.50 4.15 -7.14
CA ALA A 90 38.28 3.34 -7.03
C ALA A 90 37.55 3.51 -5.67
N LYS A 91 38.29 3.68 -4.57
CA LYS A 91 37.74 3.94 -3.24
C LYS A 91 36.97 5.27 -3.14
N LEU A 92 37.49 6.34 -3.76
CA LEU A 92 36.84 7.66 -3.79
C LEU A 92 35.55 7.62 -4.60
N LYS A 93 35.57 6.93 -5.75
CA LYS A 93 34.39 6.72 -6.60
C LYS A 93 33.26 6.01 -5.86
N VAL A 94 33.58 4.91 -5.17
CA VAL A 94 32.59 4.16 -4.37
C VAL A 94 32.01 5.00 -3.24
N ASN A 95 32.87 5.73 -2.50
CA ASN A 95 32.40 6.59 -1.40
C ASN A 95 31.48 7.70 -1.91
N ARG A 96 31.83 8.33 -3.04
CA ARG A 96 31.01 9.37 -3.67
C ARG A 96 29.65 8.83 -4.11
N ILE A 97 29.60 7.65 -4.74
CA ILE A 97 28.34 6.97 -5.08
C ILE A 97 27.51 6.69 -3.82
N LEU A 98 28.10 6.09 -2.78
CA LEU A 98 27.37 5.74 -1.56
C LEU A 98 26.80 6.99 -0.88
N ASN A 99 27.59 8.05 -0.76
CA ASN A 99 27.17 9.27 -0.11
C ASN A 99 26.05 9.98 -0.89
N SER A 100 26.19 10.06 -2.22
CA SER A 100 25.19 10.70 -3.09
C SER A 100 23.88 9.89 -3.15
N SER A 101 23.96 8.58 -3.37
CA SER A 101 22.79 7.68 -3.40
C SER A 101 22.10 7.58 -2.04
N GLY A 102 22.85 7.43 -0.95
CA GLY A 102 22.30 7.36 0.41
C GLY A 102 21.61 8.66 0.84
N HIS A 103 22.23 9.81 0.59
CA HIS A 103 21.64 11.10 0.92
C HIS A 103 20.39 11.40 0.09
N ALA A 104 20.44 11.14 -1.22
CA ALA A 104 19.29 11.31 -2.11
C ALA A 104 18.14 10.34 -1.75
N GLY A 105 18.45 9.07 -1.50
CA GLY A 105 17.48 8.05 -1.07
C GLY A 105 16.78 8.43 0.23
N ARG A 106 17.54 8.79 1.28
CA ARG A 106 16.95 9.19 2.57
C ARG A 106 16.09 10.44 2.43
N SER A 107 16.59 11.48 1.78
CA SER A 107 15.88 12.76 1.68
C SER A 107 14.59 12.64 0.87
N LEU A 108 14.60 11.89 -0.24
CA LEU A 108 13.43 11.69 -1.09
C LEU A 108 12.44 10.71 -0.45
N GLY A 109 12.93 9.62 0.15
CA GLY A 109 12.13 8.67 0.93
C GLY A 109 11.38 9.34 2.08
N CYS A 110 12.06 10.11 2.94
CA CYS A 110 11.42 10.83 4.03
C CYS A 110 10.34 11.81 3.54
N ARG A 111 10.59 12.53 2.43
CA ARG A 111 9.62 13.49 1.88
C ARG A 111 8.36 12.78 1.38
N ILE A 112 8.50 11.68 0.62
CA ILE A 112 7.35 10.92 0.10
C ILE A 112 6.62 10.18 1.22
N GLY A 113 7.35 9.61 2.18
CA GLY A 113 6.77 8.95 3.35
C GLY A 113 5.88 9.89 4.16
N VAL A 114 6.33 11.12 4.42
CA VAL A 114 5.50 12.14 5.12
C VAL A 114 4.24 12.50 4.33
N VAL A 115 4.32 12.61 3.00
CA VAL A 115 3.12 12.82 2.16
C VAL A 115 2.14 11.66 2.30
N GLY A 116 2.64 10.41 2.25
CA GLY A 116 1.84 9.21 2.45
C GLY A 116 1.18 9.15 3.84
N LEU A 117 1.89 9.62 4.87
CA LEU A 117 1.38 9.68 6.25
C LEU A 117 0.23 10.69 6.37
N ILE A 118 0.38 11.89 5.80
CA ILE A 118 -0.69 12.90 5.80
C ILE A 118 -1.88 12.42 4.95
N TYR A 119 -1.63 11.70 3.85
CA TYR A 119 -2.68 11.11 3.02
C TYR A 119 -3.51 10.11 3.82
N ALA A 120 -2.83 9.12 4.42
CA ALA A 120 -3.49 8.10 5.21
C ALA A 120 -4.21 8.69 6.44
N GLY A 121 -3.64 9.72 7.08
CA GLY A 121 -4.29 10.42 8.20
C GLY A 121 -5.60 11.12 7.80
N ILE A 122 -5.61 11.79 6.65
CA ILE A 122 -6.81 12.50 6.18
C ILE A 122 -7.84 11.51 5.61
N GLU A 123 -7.43 10.55 4.77
CA GLU A 123 -8.32 9.49 4.26
C GLU A 123 -9.08 8.83 5.41
N SER A 124 -8.33 8.49 6.46
CA SER A 124 -8.87 7.91 7.66
C SER A 124 -9.82 8.80 8.46
N GLY A 125 -9.49 10.08 8.63
CA GLY A 125 -10.36 11.03 9.32
C GLY A 125 -11.70 11.21 8.59
N VAL A 126 -11.67 11.22 7.26
CA VAL A 126 -12.89 11.36 6.45
C VAL A 126 -13.71 10.06 6.46
N VAL A 127 -13.07 8.88 6.40
CA VAL A 127 -13.75 7.58 6.50
C VAL A 127 -14.40 7.41 7.88
N ALA A 128 -13.73 7.83 8.95
CA ALA A 128 -14.29 7.80 10.32
C ALA A 128 -15.51 8.72 10.48
N TYR A 129 -15.58 9.82 9.74
CA TYR A 129 -16.71 10.76 9.80
C TYR A 129 -17.88 10.35 8.89
N THR A 130 -17.59 9.73 7.73
CA THR A 130 -18.59 9.52 6.67
C THR A 130 -19.15 8.09 6.66
N ASP A 131 -18.44 7.11 7.23
CA ASP A 131 -18.69 5.65 7.16
C ASP A 131 -18.81 5.07 5.71
N ARG A 132 -18.75 5.91 4.67
CA ARG A 132 -18.77 5.56 3.25
C ARG A 132 -17.41 5.72 2.57
N ASP A 133 -17.02 4.68 1.85
CA ASP A 133 -15.84 4.61 0.98
C ASP A 133 -16.17 5.00 -0.48
N ASP A 134 -16.75 6.18 -0.69
CA ASP A 134 -17.03 6.67 -2.05
C ASP A 134 -15.77 7.25 -2.72
N ALA A 135 -15.70 7.17 -4.05
CA ALA A 135 -14.57 7.70 -4.84
C ALA A 135 -14.34 9.21 -4.59
N TRP A 136 -15.41 9.93 -4.23
CA TRP A 136 -15.37 11.36 -3.89
C TRP A 136 -14.61 11.64 -2.59
N THR A 137 -14.77 10.77 -1.60
CA THR A 137 -14.08 10.83 -0.30
C THR A 137 -12.56 10.77 -0.48
N LYS A 138 -12.08 9.91 -1.38
CA LYS A 138 -10.65 9.76 -1.71
C LYS A 138 -10.10 10.98 -2.47
N VAL A 139 -10.91 11.59 -3.34
CA VAL A 139 -10.54 12.83 -4.05
C VAL A 139 -10.46 14.01 -3.09
N VAL A 140 -11.44 14.15 -2.18
CA VAL A 140 -11.44 15.19 -1.14
C VAL A 140 -10.29 14.99 -0.16
N ALA A 141 -10.03 13.76 0.26
CA ALA A 141 -8.91 13.44 1.13
C ALA A 141 -7.57 13.78 0.46
N GLY A 142 -7.36 13.37 -0.80
CA GLY A 142 -6.17 13.73 -1.57
C GLY A 142 -5.98 15.24 -1.75
N PHE A 143 -7.07 15.99 -1.96
CA PHE A 143 -7.04 17.46 -1.98
C PHE A 143 -6.69 18.06 -0.62
N GLY A 144 -7.28 17.55 0.46
CA GLY A 144 -6.99 17.96 1.84
C GLY A 144 -5.53 17.71 2.20
N THR A 145 -4.97 16.56 1.82
CA THR A 145 -3.56 16.22 1.99
C THR A 145 -2.65 17.19 1.24
N GLY A 146 -3.01 17.49 -0.01
CA GLY A 146 -2.28 18.45 -0.85
C GLY A 146 -2.38 19.90 -0.36
N ALA A 147 -3.39 20.24 0.43
CA ALA A 147 -3.51 21.53 1.10
C ALA A 147 -2.70 21.57 2.41
N VAL A 148 -2.81 20.54 3.26
CA VAL A 148 -2.15 20.46 4.58
C VAL A 148 -0.64 20.30 4.46
N PHE A 149 -0.15 19.41 3.58
CA PHE A 149 1.30 19.22 3.35
C PHE A 149 1.98 20.52 2.86
N ARG A 150 1.18 21.41 2.28
CA ARG A 150 1.66 22.58 1.54
C ARG A 150 1.43 23.89 2.28
N ALA A 151 0.45 23.94 3.17
CA ALA A 151 0.34 24.97 4.21
C ALA A 151 1.60 25.03 5.08
N ALA A 152 2.22 23.87 5.39
CA ALA A 152 3.45 23.80 6.18
C ALA A 152 4.72 24.34 5.47
N ARG A 153 4.67 24.65 4.16
CA ARG A 153 5.83 25.10 3.36
C ARG A 153 5.58 26.38 2.53
N GLY A 154 4.44 27.04 2.73
CA GLY A 154 4.07 28.28 2.05
C GLY A 154 3.27 28.10 0.75
N VAL A 155 2.41 29.08 0.46
CA VAL A 155 1.35 29.04 -0.56
C VAL A 155 1.85 28.83 -2.01
N ARG A 156 3.12 29.16 -2.30
CA ARG A 156 3.72 29.01 -3.65
C ARG A 156 4.20 27.59 -3.94
N ALA A 157 4.85 26.95 -2.96
CA ALA A 157 5.00 25.50 -2.99
C ALA A 157 3.62 24.85 -3.07
N ALA A 158 2.62 25.54 -2.47
CA ALA A 158 1.19 25.25 -2.56
C ALA A 158 0.46 25.57 -3.86
N ALA A 159 1.15 25.96 -4.93
CA ALA A 159 0.59 25.90 -6.28
C ALA A 159 1.28 24.78 -7.08
N VAL A 160 2.61 24.72 -7.03
CA VAL A 160 3.44 23.81 -7.84
C VAL A 160 3.19 22.32 -7.59
N ALA A 161 3.19 21.85 -6.34
CA ALA A 161 2.92 20.42 -6.07
C ALA A 161 1.49 19.95 -6.40
N GLY A 162 0.52 20.86 -6.54
CA GLY A 162 -0.87 20.58 -6.88
C GLY A 162 -1.04 20.48 -8.38
N VAL A 163 -0.30 21.28 -9.14
CA VAL A 163 -0.17 21.09 -10.60
C VAL A 163 0.51 19.76 -10.89
N LEU A 164 1.63 19.45 -10.22
CA LEU A 164 2.33 18.18 -10.38
C LEU A 164 1.50 16.98 -9.91
N GLY A 165 0.83 17.11 -8.76
CA GLY A 165 -0.09 16.09 -8.25
C GLY A 165 -1.30 15.88 -9.17
N GLY A 166 -1.87 16.97 -9.70
CA GLY A 166 -2.95 16.93 -10.67
C GLY A 166 -2.55 16.23 -11.96
N MET A 167 -1.38 16.57 -12.52
CA MET A 167 -0.84 15.91 -13.71
C MET A 167 -0.59 14.42 -13.46
N ALA A 168 0.01 14.05 -12.34
CA ALA A 168 0.26 12.66 -11.97
C ALA A 168 -1.06 11.88 -11.81
N SER A 169 -2.06 12.47 -11.15
CA SER A 169 -3.39 11.84 -11.01
C SER A 169 -4.12 11.69 -12.34
N GLY A 170 -4.01 12.69 -13.23
CA GLY A 170 -4.59 12.66 -14.56
C GLY A 170 -3.98 11.55 -15.42
N ALA A 171 -2.65 11.43 -15.38
CA ALA A 171 -1.93 10.35 -16.06
C ALA A 171 -2.33 8.96 -15.52
N PHE A 172 -2.47 8.81 -14.21
CA PHE A 172 -2.87 7.55 -13.59
C PHE A 172 -4.30 7.13 -13.97
N VAL A 173 -5.25 8.07 -13.98
CA VAL A 173 -6.64 7.81 -14.38
C VAL A 173 -6.73 7.47 -15.87
N ALA A 174 -6.01 8.19 -16.72
CA ALA A 174 -5.92 7.90 -18.14
C ALA A 174 -5.33 6.50 -18.39
N GLY A 175 -4.24 6.16 -17.70
CA GLY A 175 -3.61 4.84 -17.77
C GLY A 175 -4.57 3.71 -17.36
N LYS A 176 -5.30 3.88 -16.25
CA LYS A 176 -6.32 2.90 -15.83
C LYS A 176 -7.43 2.73 -16.87
N ARG A 177 -7.86 3.81 -17.54
CA ARG A 177 -8.89 3.73 -18.59
C ARG A 177 -8.39 3.00 -19.83
N VAL A 178 -7.12 3.17 -20.20
CA VAL A 178 -6.49 2.47 -21.33
C VAL A 178 -6.30 0.99 -21.02
N LEU A 179 -5.81 0.66 -19.82
CA LEU A 179 -5.64 -0.73 -19.37
C LEU A 179 -6.97 -1.49 -19.30
N LYS A 180 -8.05 -0.86 -18.81
CA LYS A 180 -9.39 -1.47 -18.82
C LYS A 180 -9.93 -1.72 -20.23
N ARG A 181 -9.57 -0.88 -21.21
CA ARG A 181 -9.94 -1.10 -22.62
C ARG A 181 -9.19 -2.29 -23.23
N TYR A 182 -7.96 -2.54 -22.81
CA TYR A 182 -7.16 -3.66 -23.29
C TYR A 182 -7.47 -4.99 -22.60
N ALA A 183 -7.85 -4.97 -21.32
CA ALA A 183 -8.18 -6.17 -20.55
C ALA A 183 -9.60 -6.71 -20.80
N TYR A 184 -10.39 -6.05 -21.66
CA TYR A 184 -11.73 -6.50 -22.09
C TYR A 184 -11.74 -6.91 -23.58
N ILE A 185 -10.56 -7.09 -24.17
CA ILE A 185 -10.31 -7.85 -25.41
C ILE A 185 -9.65 -9.15 -24.97
#